data_AF-K1SU14-F1
#
_entry.id   AF-K1SU14-F1
#
_cell.length_a   1.000
_cell.length_b   1.000
_cell.length_c   1.000
_cell.angle_alpha   90.00
_cell.angle_beta   90.00
_cell.angle_gamma   90.00
#
_symmetry.space_group_name_H-M   'P 1'
#
loop_
_entity.id
_entity.type
_entity.pdbx_description
1 polymer ?
#
loop_
_entity_poly.entity_id
_entity_poly.type
_entity_poly.pdbx_seq_one_letter_code
_entity_poly.pdbx_strand_id
1 'polypeptide(L)'
;MKDEIIDCLAYNGKVSIKCISSREIVEKARKLHDLSPTASAALGRLLTITSIMGYELKTEEASITNQIKGNGPIGILTAVADSNGNVKGYVGDGKVDLPLRKSDGKLDVGGAVGKQGMLYIIKDLGIGKPYVGMTPIVSGEIAEDFTNYFATSEQTPTVIALGVLVDKNGIKSAGGYKLS
;
A
#
# COMPACT_ATOMS: atom_id res chain seq x y z
N MET A 1 -18.62 0.01 7.82
CA MET A 1 -17.60 0.82 8.53
C MET A 1 -17.19 1.91 7.57
N LYS A 2 -17.11 3.16 8.04
CA LYS A 2 -16.66 4.27 7.20
C LYS A 2 -15.15 4.16 7.02
N ASP A 3 -14.63 4.64 5.89
CA ASP A 3 -13.20 4.80 5.72
C ASP A 3 -12.72 6.00 6.55
N GLU A 4 -11.66 5.79 7.32
CA GLU A 4 -11.11 6.79 8.23
C GLU A 4 -9.65 6.49 8.53
N ILE A 5 -8.88 7.55 8.72
CA ILE A 5 -7.53 7.52 9.28
C ILE A 5 -7.60 8.03 10.71
N ILE A 6 -7.00 7.28 11.63
CA ILE A 6 -6.81 7.68 13.02
C ILE A 6 -5.32 7.92 13.22
N ASP A 7 -4.98 9.13 13.63
CA ASP A 7 -3.62 9.56 13.97
C ASP A 7 -3.45 9.62 15.48
N CYS A 8 -2.44 8.93 16.00
CA CYS A 8 -2.19 8.77 17.42
C CYS A 8 -0.71 8.91 17.73
N LEU A 9 -0.43 9.42 18.93
CA LEU A 9 0.91 9.45 19.51
C LEU A 9 0.94 8.57 20.77
N ALA A 10 2.02 7.82 20.94
CA ALA A 10 2.28 7.02 22.12
C ALA A 10 3.65 7.37 22.72
N TYR A 11 3.91 6.90 23.95
CA TYR A 11 5.19 7.10 24.66
C TYR A 11 5.64 8.58 24.69
N ASN A 12 4.74 9.48 25.09
CA ASN A 12 4.99 10.93 25.14
C ASN A 12 5.45 11.51 23.79
N GLY A 13 4.83 11.07 22.68
CA GLY A 13 5.13 11.55 21.34
C GLY A 13 6.36 10.91 20.68
N LYS A 14 6.99 9.92 21.33
CA LYS A 14 8.14 9.20 20.76
C LYS A 14 7.76 8.15 19.73
N VAL A 15 6.49 7.74 19.70
CA VAL A 15 5.97 6.77 18.73
C VAL A 15 4.76 7.38 18.05
N SER A 16 4.80 7.40 16.72
CA SER A 16 3.74 7.86 15.85
C SER A 16 2.99 6.65 15.28
N ILE A 17 1.67 6.66 15.37
CA ILE A 17 0.81 5.54 14.95
C ILE A 17 -0.30 6.08 14.07
N LYS A 18 -0.37 5.60 12.82
CA LYS A 18 -1.48 5.87 11.92
C LYS A 18 -2.20 4.57 11.62
N CYS A 19 -3.48 4.52 11.91
CA CYS A 19 -4.37 3.39 11.60
C CYS A 19 -5.38 3.83 10.54
N ILE A 20 -5.75 2.93 9.64
CA ILE A 20 -6.71 3.21 8.59
C ILE A 20 -7.72 2.06 8.42
N SER A 21 -9.00 2.41 8.29
CA SER A 21 -10.02 1.59 7.66
C SER A 21 -10.19 2.08 6.22
N SER A 22 -9.97 1.21 5.23
CA SER A 22 -9.90 1.56 3.80
C SER A 22 -10.82 0.68 2.94
N ARG A 23 -11.85 0.08 3.53
CA ARG A 23 -12.75 -0.87 2.88
C ARG A 23 -13.39 -0.26 1.63
N GLU A 24 -13.94 0.95 1.72
CA GLU A 24 -14.68 1.57 0.62
C GLU A 24 -13.74 2.04 -0.51
N ILE A 25 -12.55 2.53 -0.17
CA ILE A 25 -11.45 2.81 -1.12
C ILE A 25 -11.14 1.55 -1.93
N VAL A 26 -10.88 0.42 -1.26
CA VAL A 26 -10.47 -0.81 -1.94
C VAL A 26 -11.64 -1.43 -2.72
N GLU A 27 -12.87 -1.41 -2.19
CA GLU A 27 -14.05 -1.90 -2.92
C GLU A 27 -14.35 -1.06 -4.15
N LYS A 28 -14.18 0.26 -4.07
CA LYS A 28 -14.33 1.15 -5.22
C LYS A 28 -13.28 0.84 -6.28
N ALA A 29 -12.02 0.67 -5.90
CA ALA A 29 -10.96 0.27 -6.83
C ALA A 29 -11.24 -1.10 -7.47
N ARG A 30 -11.68 -2.09 -6.68
CA ARG A 30 -12.08 -3.41 -7.18
C ARG A 30 -13.16 -3.32 -8.24
N LYS A 31 -14.22 -2.54 -8.00
CA LYS A 31 -15.32 -2.35 -8.96
C LYS A 31 -14.87 -1.62 -10.22
N LEU A 32 -14.12 -0.52 -10.07
CA LEU A 32 -13.69 0.31 -11.20
C LEU A 32 -12.73 -0.41 -12.15
N HIS A 33 -11.85 -1.24 -11.60
CA HIS A 33 -10.84 -1.97 -12.37
C HIS A 33 -11.20 -3.44 -12.61
N ASP A 34 -12.38 -3.88 -12.18
CA ASP A 34 -12.86 -5.26 -12.27
C ASP A 34 -11.81 -6.27 -11.78
N LEU A 35 -11.31 -6.06 -10.56
CA LEU A 35 -10.17 -6.80 -10.01
C LEU A 35 -10.56 -8.20 -9.53
N SER A 36 -9.69 -9.17 -9.80
CA SER A 36 -9.72 -10.49 -9.16
C SER A 36 -9.45 -10.38 -7.64
N PRO A 37 -9.72 -11.44 -6.85
CA PRO A 37 -9.37 -11.48 -5.42
C PRO A 37 -7.88 -11.19 -5.14
N THR A 38 -6.96 -11.87 -5.84
CA THR A 38 -5.52 -11.66 -5.61
C THR A 38 -5.08 -10.25 -5.99
N ALA A 39 -5.53 -9.72 -7.14
CA ALA A 39 -5.21 -8.35 -7.56
C ALA A 39 -5.82 -7.30 -6.62
N SER A 40 -7.02 -7.55 -6.10
CA SER A 40 -7.68 -6.71 -5.10
C SER A 40 -6.88 -6.62 -3.80
N ALA A 41 -6.33 -7.74 -3.34
CA ALA A 41 -5.49 -7.75 -2.14
C ALA A 41 -4.18 -6.99 -2.38
N ALA A 42 -3.54 -7.17 -3.53
CA ALA A 42 -2.30 -6.49 -3.86
C ALA A 42 -2.48 -4.97 -3.99
N LEU A 43 -3.45 -4.53 -4.81
CA LEU A 43 -3.74 -3.10 -4.97
C LEU A 43 -4.28 -2.50 -3.67
N GLY A 44 -5.16 -3.21 -2.97
CA GLY A 44 -5.78 -2.72 -1.75
C GLY A 44 -4.75 -2.44 -0.65
N ARG A 45 -3.75 -3.32 -0.47
CA ARG A 45 -2.63 -3.06 0.44
C ARG A 45 -1.84 -1.82 0.02
N LEU A 46 -1.54 -1.68 -1.28
CA LEU A 46 -0.80 -0.51 -1.79
C LEU A 46 -1.58 0.80 -1.61
N LEU A 47 -2.88 0.83 -1.94
CA LEU A 47 -3.74 1.99 -1.72
C LEU A 47 -3.79 2.39 -0.24
N THR A 48 -3.89 1.39 0.64
CA THR A 48 -3.97 1.59 2.09
C THR A 48 -2.73 2.29 2.64
N ILE A 49 -1.53 1.77 2.36
CA ILE A 49 -0.29 2.41 2.85
C ILE A 49 -0.03 3.76 2.17
N THR A 50 -0.39 3.90 0.88
CA THR A 50 -0.23 5.16 0.15
C THR A 50 -1.13 6.25 0.70
N SER A 51 -2.37 5.92 1.10
CA SER A 51 -3.29 6.85 1.77
C SER A 51 -2.73 7.34 3.11
N ILE A 52 -2.18 6.44 3.94
CA ILE A 52 -1.48 6.82 5.18
C ILE A 52 -0.33 7.77 4.88
N MET A 53 0.54 7.42 3.94
CA MET A 53 1.72 8.24 3.62
C MET A 53 1.35 9.59 3.01
N GLY A 54 0.25 9.65 2.25
CA GLY A 54 -0.31 10.90 1.74
C GLY A 54 -0.75 11.81 2.87
N TYR A 55 -1.52 11.29 3.82
CA TYR A 55 -1.92 12.02 5.04
C TYR A 55 -0.73 12.52 5.89
N GLU A 56 0.44 11.88 5.79
CA GLU A 56 1.67 12.34 6.46
C GLU A 56 2.38 13.52 5.76
N LEU A 57 1.92 13.93 4.56
CA LEU A 57 2.46 15.10 3.86
C LEU A 57 2.02 16.40 4.55
N LYS A 58 2.95 17.35 4.67
CA LYS A 58 2.73 18.60 5.42
C LYS A 58 2.20 19.76 4.57
N THR A 59 2.20 19.60 3.25
CA THR A 59 1.89 20.66 2.29
C THR A 59 0.67 20.25 1.48
N GLU A 60 -0.30 21.15 1.29
CA GLU A 60 -1.55 20.84 0.60
C GLU A 60 -1.32 20.39 -0.85
N GLU A 61 -0.40 21.04 -1.57
CA GLU A 61 -0.06 20.69 -2.95
C GLU A 61 0.82 19.45 -3.08
N ALA A 62 1.28 18.87 -1.96
CA ALA A 62 2.15 17.70 -2.01
C ALA A 62 1.38 16.44 -2.38
N SER A 63 2.08 15.55 -3.08
CA SER A 63 1.59 14.21 -3.38
C SER A 63 2.69 13.17 -3.19
N ILE A 64 2.26 11.93 -2.94
CA ILE A 64 3.15 10.78 -2.89
C ILE A 64 2.72 9.76 -3.92
N THR A 65 3.67 9.30 -4.73
CA THR A 65 3.49 8.23 -5.70
C THR A 65 4.31 7.02 -5.27
N ASN A 66 3.64 5.91 -5.03
CA ASN A 66 4.24 4.64 -4.70
C ASN A 66 4.11 3.69 -5.89
N GLN A 67 5.23 3.11 -6.33
CA GLN A 67 5.25 2.12 -7.40
C GLN A 67 5.98 0.86 -6.98
N ILE A 68 5.39 -0.30 -7.25
CA ILE A 68 6.05 -1.58 -7.10
C ILE A 68 6.20 -2.19 -8.49
N LYS A 69 7.45 -2.36 -8.90
CA LYS A 69 7.83 -2.94 -10.18
C LYS A 69 8.47 -4.29 -9.92
N GLY A 70 7.63 -5.30 -9.71
CA GLY A 70 8.07 -6.68 -9.56
C GLY A 70 8.05 -7.44 -10.89
N ASN A 71 8.59 -8.66 -10.86
CA ASN A 71 8.62 -9.58 -11.99
C ASN A 71 7.46 -10.60 -12.01
N GLY A 72 6.44 -10.40 -11.17
CA GLY A 72 5.27 -11.26 -11.11
C GLY A 72 4.22 -10.92 -12.19
N PRO A 73 3.22 -11.79 -12.37
CA PRO A 73 2.22 -11.66 -13.43
C PRO A 73 1.33 -10.43 -13.30
N ILE A 74 1.19 -9.80 -12.12
CA ILE A 74 0.31 -8.63 -11.92
C ILE A 74 0.84 -7.36 -12.62
N GLY A 75 2.09 -7.38 -13.07
CA GLY A 75 2.77 -6.23 -13.64
C GLY A 75 3.08 -5.15 -12.60
N ILE A 76 3.08 -3.89 -13.03
CA ILE A 76 3.42 -2.76 -12.17
C ILE A 76 2.20 -2.34 -11.36
N LEU A 77 2.37 -2.16 -10.05
CA LEU A 77 1.37 -1.55 -9.18
C LEU A 77 1.75 -0.08 -8.97
N THR A 78 0.78 0.83 -9.10
CA THR A 78 0.99 2.27 -8.87
C THR A 78 -0.15 2.81 -8.03
N ALA A 79 0.17 3.57 -6.99
CA ALA A 79 -0.79 4.36 -6.24
C ALA A 79 -0.27 5.78 -6.00
N VAL A 80 -1.17 6.75 -5.99
CA VAL A 80 -0.89 8.16 -5.72
C VAL A 80 -1.86 8.65 -4.66
N ALA A 81 -1.35 9.32 -3.63
CA ALA A 81 -2.17 10.02 -2.66
C ALA A 81 -1.78 11.50 -2.54
N ASP A 82 -2.79 12.34 -2.27
CA ASP A 82 -2.59 13.73 -1.85
C ASP A 82 -2.41 13.83 -0.33
N SER A 83 -2.17 15.05 0.15
CA SER A 83 -2.02 15.41 1.56
C SER A 83 -3.27 15.17 2.43
N ASN A 84 -4.43 14.99 1.81
CA ASN A 84 -5.68 14.68 2.51
C ASN A 84 -5.91 13.16 2.66
N GLY A 85 -4.97 12.33 2.19
CA GLY A 85 -5.10 10.88 2.18
C GLY A 85 -6.03 10.35 1.09
N ASN A 86 -6.52 11.21 0.16
CA ASN A 86 -7.27 10.73 -0.99
C ASN A 86 -6.34 9.96 -1.90
N VAL A 87 -6.72 8.74 -2.26
CA VAL A 87 -5.84 7.83 -3.00
C VAL A 87 -6.51 7.32 -4.29
N LYS A 88 -5.69 7.18 -5.34
CA LYS A 88 -6.03 6.46 -6.57
C LYS A 88 -4.88 5.55 -6.97
N GLY A 89 -5.16 4.48 -7.70
CA GLY A 89 -4.12 3.56 -8.15
C GLY A 89 -4.66 2.51 -9.09
N TYR A 90 -3.75 1.77 -9.70
CA TYR A 90 -4.06 0.68 -10.61
C TYR A 90 -2.95 -0.37 -10.59
N VAL A 91 -3.24 -1.52 -11.20
CA VAL A 91 -2.28 -2.62 -11.42
C VAL A 91 -2.15 -2.89 -12.92
N GLY A 92 -1.05 -3.51 -13.33
CA GLY A 92 -0.81 -3.86 -14.73
C GLY A 92 -1.84 -4.83 -15.29
N ASP A 93 -2.05 -5.96 -14.61
CA ASP A 93 -3.08 -6.95 -14.92
C ASP A 93 -4.01 -7.17 -13.71
N GLY A 94 -5.20 -6.58 -13.78
CA GLY A 94 -6.23 -6.71 -12.75
C GLY A 94 -6.91 -8.08 -12.68
N LYS A 95 -6.64 -8.99 -13.64
CA LYS A 95 -7.25 -10.31 -13.72
C LYS A 95 -6.41 -11.42 -13.11
N VAL A 96 -5.17 -11.11 -12.73
CA VAL A 96 -4.29 -12.08 -12.07
C VAL A 96 -4.94 -12.62 -10.81
N ASP A 97 -5.27 -13.90 -10.83
CA ASP A 97 -5.78 -14.62 -9.68
C ASP A 97 -4.98 -15.90 -9.51
N LEU A 98 -4.15 -15.94 -8.47
CA LEU A 98 -3.31 -17.09 -8.20
C LEU A 98 -4.02 -18.03 -7.23
N PRO A 99 -3.74 -19.34 -7.28
CA PRO A 99 -4.18 -20.26 -6.24
C PRO A 99 -3.75 -19.78 -4.86
N LEU A 100 -4.56 -20.08 -3.84
CA LEU A 100 -4.20 -19.79 -2.46
C LEU A 100 -2.86 -20.43 -2.11
N ARG A 101 -2.06 -19.72 -1.31
CA ARG A 101 -0.78 -20.24 -0.83
C ARG A 101 -1.00 -21.52 -0.04
N LYS A 102 -0.24 -22.56 -0.38
CA LYS A 102 -0.31 -23.86 0.30
C LYS A 102 0.14 -23.79 1.77
N SER A 103 0.96 -22.79 2.12
CA SER A 103 1.53 -22.64 3.47
C SER A 103 0.52 -22.16 4.51
N ASP A 104 -0.40 -21.28 4.13
CA ASP A 104 -1.30 -20.60 5.09
C ASP A 104 -2.73 -20.36 4.56
N GLY A 105 -3.03 -20.80 3.33
CA GLY A 105 -4.36 -20.66 2.73
C GLY A 105 -4.74 -19.23 2.36
N LYS A 106 -3.79 -18.28 2.35
CA LYS A 106 -4.05 -16.88 2.01
C LYS A 106 -3.87 -16.60 0.53
N LEU A 107 -4.38 -15.45 0.08
CA LEU A 107 -4.14 -14.93 -1.28
C LEU A 107 -2.64 -14.73 -1.51
N ASP A 108 -2.15 -15.20 -2.66
CA ASP A 108 -0.72 -15.17 -3.01
C ASP A 108 -0.31 -13.83 -3.62
N VAL A 109 -0.29 -12.79 -2.78
CA VAL A 109 0.09 -11.43 -3.20
C VAL A 109 1.55 -11.39 -3.63
N GLY A 110 2.47 -11.98 -2.86
CA GLY A 110 3.89 -12.04 -3.18
C GLY A 110 4.17 -12.83 -4.47
N GLY A 111 3.43 -13.89 -4.75
CA GLY A 111 3.48 -14.57 -6.05
C GLY A 111 3.01 -13.69 -7.21
N ALA A 112 1.93 -12.92 -7.01
CA ALA A 112 1.37 -12.04 -8.03
C ALA A 112 2.27 -10.84 -8.35
N VAL A 113 2.85 -10.22 -7.33
CA VAL A 113 3.79 -9.09 -7.44
C VAL A 113 5.16 -9.55 -7.94
N GLY A 114 5.62 -10.71 -7.47
CA GLY A 114 6.98 -11.18 -7.66
C GLY A 114 7.94 -10.68 -6.59
N LYS A 115 9.11 -11.32 -6.50
CA LYS A 115 10.12 -11.06 -5.46
C LYS A 115 11.37 -10.38 -6.00
N GLN A 116 11.48 -10.20 -7.31
CA GLN A 116 12.58 -9.50 -7.95
C GLN A 116 12.04 -8.21 -8.55
N GLY A 117 12.73 -7.11 -8.30
CA GLY A 117 12.29 -5.79 -8.73
C GLY A 117 12.49 -4.75 -7.64
N MET A 118 11.80 -3.63 -7.79
CA MET A 118 12.03 -2.43 -6.97
C MET A 118 10.70 -1.83 -6.48
N LEU A 119 10.71 -1.38 -5.23
CA LEU A 119 9.76 -0.42 -4.67
C LEU A 119 10.31 1.00 -4.89
N TYR A 120 9.46 1.91 -5.35
CA TYR A 120 9.73 3.33 -5.50
C TYR A 120 8.74 4.14 -4.67
N ILE A 121 9.25 5.13 -3.96
CA ILE A 121 8.47 6.11 -3.20
C ILE A 121 8.91 7.49 -3.68
N ILE A 122 8.00 8.19 -4.34
CA ILE A 122 8.23 9.48 -4.98
C ILE A 122 7.39 10.52 -4.24
N LYS A 123 8.04 11.47 -3.57
CA LYS A 123 7.37 12.58 -2.87
C LYS A 123 7.55 13.84 -3.70
N ASP A 124 6.46 14.36 -4.25
CA ASP A 124 6.42 15.68 -4.86
C ASP A 124 5.87 16.66 -3.84
N LEU A 125 6.69 17.61 -3.40
CA LEU A 125 6.33 18.57 -2.36
C LEU A 125 5.75 19.88 -2.93
N GLY A 126 5.51 19.95 -4.25
CA GLY A 126 5.08 21.17 -4.93
C GLY A 126 6.20 22.21 -5.09
N ILE A 127 7.41 21.90 -4.61
CA ILE A 127 8.59 22.76 -4.69
C ILE A 127 9.80 21.95 -5.19
N GLY A 128 10.56 22.54 -6.12
CA GLY A 128 11.79 21.95 -6.61
C GLY A 128 11.57 20.65 -7.38
N LYS A 129 12.48 19.68 -7.21
CA LYS A 129 12.40 18.36 -7.83
C LYS A 129 11.83 17.35 -6.84
N PRO A 130 10.99 16.40 -7.30
CA PRO A 130 10.49 15.32 -6.45
C PRO A 130 11.63 14.53 -5.79
N TYR A 131 11.44 14.17 -4.53
CA TYR A 131 12.31 13.22 -3.84
C TYR A 131 11.94 11.80 -4.28
N VAL A 132 12.95 10.99 -4.59
CA VAL A 132 12.76 9.59 -5.01
C VAL A 132 13.59 8.68 -4.12
N GLY A 133 12.91 7.88 -3.32
CA GLY A 133 13.51 6.75 -2.61
C GLY A 133 13.19 5.44 -3.34
N MET A 134 14.10 4.47 -3.28
CA MET A 134 13.87 3.15 -3.84
C MET A 134 14.62 2.06 -3.07
N THR A 135 14.02 0.87 -3.00
CA THR A 135 14.65 -0.33 -2.43
C THR A 135 14.26 -1.56 -3.23
N PRO A 136 15.07 -2.63 -3.23
CA PRO A 136 14.65 -3.92 -3.74
C PRO A 136 13.38 -4.42 -3.03
N ILE A 137 12.54 -5.15 -3.76
CA ILE A 137 11.44 -5.92 -3.17
C ILE A 137 12.06 -7.03 -2.31
N VAL A 138 11.53 -7.25 -1.11
CA VAL A 138 12.01 -8.31 -0.19
C VAL A 138 11.06 -9.50 -0.15
N SER A 139 9.76 -9.25 -0.32
CA SER A 139 8.72 -10.28 -0.18
C SER A 139 7.67 -10.26 -1.30
N GLY A 140 7.34 -9.07 -1.82
CA GLY A 140 6.19 -8.84 -2.69
C GLY A 140 4.85 -8.75 -1.93
N GLU A 141 4.83 -8.89 -0.60
CA GLU A 141 3.63 -8.81 0.23
C GLU A 141 3.19 -7.37 0.54
N ILE A 142 3.88 -6.37 -0.02
CA ILE A 142 3.68 -4.93 0.13
C ILE A 142 4.10 -4.44 1.51
N ALA A 143 3.48 -4.91 2.59
CA ALA A 143 3.72 -4.39 3.95
C ALA A 143 5.20 -4.54 4.39
N GLU A 144 5.80 -5.70 4.14
CA GLU A 144 7.20 -5.96 4.46
C GLU A 144 8.16 -5.17 3.54
N ASP A 145 7.77 -4.94 2.29
CA ASP A 145 8.57 -4.15 1.34
C ASP A 145 8.65 -2.68 1.76
N PHE A 146 7.53 -2.09 2.20
CA PHE A 146 7.52 -0.75 2.78
C PHE A 146 8.23 -0.71 4.14
N THR A 147 8.06 -1.73 4.98
CA THR A 147 8.78 -1.83 6.26
C THR A 147 10.30 -1.81 6.04
N ASN A 148 10.79 -2.59 5.08
CA ASN A 148 12.19 -2.59 4.68
C ASN A 148 12.64 -1.24 4.12
N TYR A 149 11.81 -0.57 3.31
CA TYR A 149 12.12 0.77 2.82
C TYR A 149 12.36 1.76 3.96
N PHE A 150 11.45 1.84 4.94
CA PHE A 150 11.61 2.77 6.05
C PHE A 150 12.83 2.44 6.91
N ALA A 151 13.12 1.17 7.13
CA ALA A 151 14.29 0.74 7.89
C ALA A 151 15.62 1.07 7.17
N THR A 152 15.69 0.88 5.86
CA THR A 152 16.96 0.94 5.11
C THR A 152 17.19 2.27 4.39
N SER A 153 16.14 2.91 3.87
CA SER A 153 16.24 4.17 3.12
C SER A 153 15.98 5.39 4.00
N GLU A 154 15.01 5.32 4.90
CA GLU A 154 14.63 6.45 5.79
C GLU A 154 15.25 6.32 7.19
N GLN A 155 15.94 5.21 7.47
CA GLN A 155 16.58 4.92 8.77
C GLN A 155 15.64 5.10 9.96
N THR A 156 14.35 4.84 9.75
CA THR A 156 13.30 5.01 10.75
C THR A 156 12.73 3.64 11.09
N PRO A 157 12.95 3.12 12.32
CA PRO A 157 12.34 1.88 12.76
C PRO A 157 10.83 1.95 12.60
N THR A 158 10.28 1.16 11.68
CA THR A 158 8.87 1.24 11.29
C THR A 158 8.28 -0.15 11.23
N VAL A 159 7.03 -0.31 11.67
CA VAL A 159 6.22 -1.52 11.52
C VAL A 159 5.00 -1.18 10.70
N ILE A 160 4.76 -1.95 9.63
CA ILE A 160 3.59 -1.80 8.77
C ILE A 160 2.84 -3.13 8.71
N ALA A 161 1.54 -3.07 8.94
CA ALA A 161 0.64 -4.19 8.73
C ALA A 161 -0.52 -3.76 7.84
N LEU A 162 -0.79 -4.55 6.79
CA LEU A 162 -1.82 -4.25 5.80
C LEU A 162 -2.67 -5.50 5.58
N GLY A 163 -3.98 -5.34 5.54
CA GLY A 163 -4.94 -6.42 5.38
C GLY A 163 -6.02 -6.08 4.36
N VAL A 164 -6.35 -7.08 3.54
CA VAL A 164 -7.51 -7.05 2.65
C VAL A 164 -8.17 -8.43 2.75
N LEU A 165 -9.44 -8.43 3.15
CA LEU A 165 -10.27 -9.62 3.22
C LEU A 165 -11.29 -9.55 2.10
N VAL A 166 -11.20 -10.51 1.17
CA VAL A 166 -12.12 -10.65 0.04
C VAL A 166 -13.05 -11.82 0.31
N ASP A 167 -14.35 -11.63 0.06
CA ASP A 167 -15.34 -12.71 0.05
C ASP A 167 -16.06 -12.77 -1.30
N LYS A 168 -17.09 -13.63 -1.40
CA LYS A 168 -17.85 -13.83 -2.65
C LYS A 168 -18.61 -12.58 -3.12
N ASN A 169 -18.82 -11.60 -2.24
CA ASN A 169 -19.57 -10.37 -2.50
C ASN A 169 -18.67 -9.15 -2.72
N GLY A 170 -17.34 -9.29 -2.59
CA GLY A 170 -16.36 -8.23 -2.80
C GLY A 170 -15.41 -8.08 -1.61
N ILE A 171 -14.90 -6.87 -1.40
CA ILE A 171 -14.07 -6.56 -0.24
C ILE A 171 -14.95 -6.60 1.00
N LYS A 172 -14.66 -7.49 1.94
CA LYS A 172 -15.33 -7.55 3.26
C LYS A 172 -14.72 -6.54 4.22
N SER A 173 -13.39 -6.45 4.24
CA SER A 173 -12.64 -5.49 5.07
C SER A 173 -11.30 -5.15 4.41
N ALA A 174 -10.85 -3.91 4.55
CA ALA A 174 -9.49 -3.51 4.20
C ALA A 174 -9.02 -2.44 5.18
N GLY A 175 -7.73 -2.45 5.48
CA GLY A 175 -7.13 -1.50 6.42
C GLY A 175 -5.73 -1.89 6.81
N GLY A 176 -5.17 -1.16 7.76
CA GLY A 176 -3.82 -1.39 8.23
C GLY A 176 -3.34 -0.32 9.19
N TYR A 177 -2.06 -0.39 9.53
CA TYR A 177 -1.40 0.65 10.30
C TYR A 177 0.07 0.80 9.91
N LYS A 178 0.60 2.00 10.19
CA LYS A 178 2.02 2.33 10.20
C LYS A 178 2.38 2.84 11.60
N LEU A 179 3.38 2.23 12.20
CA LEU A 179 3.95 2.63 13.49
C LEU A 179 5.43 2.93 13.30
N SER A 180 5.89 4.10 13.76
CA SER A 180 7.28 4.57 13.63
C SER A 180 7.72 5.37 14.85
#